data_AF-A0A563U6G3-F1
#
_entry.id   AF-A0A563U6G3-F1
#
_cell.length_a   1.000
_cell.length_b   1.000
_cell.length_c   1.000
_cell.angle_alpha   90.00
_cell.angle_beta   90.00
_cell.angle_gamma   90.00
#
_symmetry.space_group_name_H-M   'P 1'
#
loop_
_entity.id
_entity.type
_entity.pdbx_description
1 polymer ?
#
loop_
_entity_poly.entity_id
_entity_poly.type
_entity_poly.pdbx_seq_one_letter_code
_entity_poly.pdbx_strand_id
1 'polypeptide(L)'
;MILIDKSKLSQLIILTVSELATIENPKYLMVVQSDALRTFFRFHLPDNESQYLSRFDSFTMLTSQFEKLVPGFYSYSIYEFSHDVQITDDVDLGKSLESGKLLVKGEIEQVEIISPIRNDSYLIYH
;
A
#
# COMPACT_ATOMS: atom_id res chain seq x y z
N MET A 1 -0.91 7.26 -6.43
CA MET A 1 -1.52 6.85 -5.15
C MET A 1 -2.33 5.60 -5.41
N ILE A 2 -2.08 4.52 -4.66
CA ILE A 2 -2.80 3.25 -4.78
C ILE A 2 -4.00 3.25 -3.82
N LEU A 3 -5.15 2.73 -4.25
CA LEU A 3 -6.31 2.49 -3.39
C LEU A 3 -6.54 0.99 -3.26
N ILE A 4 -6.62 0.49 -2.03
CA ILE A 4 -7.04 -0.87 -1.72
C ILE A 4 -8.44 -0.77 -1.11
N ASP A 5 -9.47 -1.19 -1.85
CA ASP A 5 -10.86 -1.21 -1.36
C ASP A 5 -11.23 -2.62 -0.91
N LYS A 6 -11.23 -2.86 0.41
CA LYS A 6 -11.52 -4.19 0.98
C LYS A 6 -12.95 -4.67 0.72
N SER A 7 -13.85 -3.81 0.22
CA SER A 7 -15.19 -4.23 -0.20
C SER A 7 -15.21 -4.94 -1.56
N LYS A 8 -14.09 -4.99 -2.29
CA LYS A 8 -13.94 -5.65 -3.59
C LYS A 8 -13.27 -7.01 -3.44
N LEU A 9 -13.52 -7.93 -4.36
CA LEU A 9 -12.88 -9.26 -4.36
C LEU A 9 -11.42 -9.22 -4.85
N SER A 10 -11.12 -8.28 -5.75
CA SER A 10 -9.79 -8.06 -6.31
C SER A 10 -9.46 -6.57 -6.37
N GLN A 11 -8.16 -6.30 -6.40
CA GLN A 11 -7.55 -4.98 -6.50
C GLN A 11 -6.80 -4.89 -7.82
N LEU A 12 -7.08 -3.84 -8.58
CA LEU A 12 -6.31 -3.50 -9.77
C LEU A 12 -5.27 -2.45 -9.41
N ILE A 13 -4.00 -2.82 -9.49
CA ILE A 13 -2.87 -1.92 -9.22
C ILE A 13 -2.27 -1.51 -10.55
N ILE A 14 -2.24 -0.20 -10.82
CA ILE A 14 -1.68 0.39 -12.04
C ILE A 14 -0.43 1.19 -11.68
N LEU A 15 0.70 0.87 -12.31
CA LEU A 15 2.02 1.46 -12.07
C LEU A 15 2.77 1.67 -13.39
N THR A 16 3.97 2.25 -13.36
CA THR A 16 4.86 2.44 -14.53
C THR A 16 6.26 1.92 -14.23
N VAL A 17 6.33 0.69 -13.73
CA VAL A 17 7.57 0.09 -13.20
C VAL A 17 8.42 -0.55 -14.29
N SER A 18 7.81 -1.03 -15.38
CA SER A 18 8.55 -1.59 -16.53
C SER A 18 9.41 -0.55 -17.24
N GLU A 19 9.00 0.72 -17.27
CA GLU A 19 9.79 1.82 -17.83
C GLU A 19 11.02 2.15 -16.98
N LEU A 20 11.00 1.79 -15.70
CA LEU A 20 12.07 2.06 -14.73
C LEU A 20 12.95 0.85 -14.47
N ALA A 21 12.53 -0.34 -14.92
CA ALA A 21 13.22 -1.59 -14.67
C ALA A 21 14.62 -1.57 -15.28
N THR A 22 15.60 -2.10 -14.54
CA THR A 22 17.01 -2.13 -14.97
C THR A 22 17.47 -3.51 -15.40
N ILE A 23 16.64 -4.54 -15.18
CA ILE A 23 16.92 -5.94 -15.48
C ILE A 23 15.93 -6.51 -16.50
N GLU A 24 16.33 -7.57 -17.20
CA GLU A 24 15.45 -8.29 -18.11
C GLU A 24 14.47 -9.20 -17.34
N ASN A 25 13.19 -9.19 -17.75
CA ASN A 25 12.11 -9.97 -17.14
C ASN A 25 12.00 -9.81 -15.61
N PRO A 26 11.86 -8.58 -15.09
CA PRO A 26 11.82 -8.31 -13.67
C PRO A 26 10.58 -8.93 -13.01
N LYS A 27 10.77 -9.45 -11.80
CA LYS A 27 9.70 -9.72 -10.83
C LYS A 27 9.66 -8.59 -9.83
N TYR A 28 8.46 -8.18 -9.41
CA TYR A 28 8.29 -7.02 -8.54
C TYR A 28 7.79 -7.40 -7.14
N LEU A 29 8.37 -6.75 -6.14
CA LEU A 29 7.93 -6.81 -4.75
C LEU A 29 7.43 -5.43 -4.31
N MET A 30 6.18 -5.37 -3.87
CA MET A 30 5.61 -4.19 -3.22
C MET A 30 5.76 -4.31 -1.71
N VAL A 31 6.52 -3.39 -1.11
CA VAL A 31 6.63 -3.22 0.34
C VAL A 31 5.75 -2.07 0.78
N VAL A 32 4.88 -2.32 1.74
CA VAL A 32 3.89 -1.37 2.25
C VAL A 32 4.15 -1.13 3.73
N GLN A 33 4.39 0.12 4.11
CA GLN A 33 4.64 0.56 5.48
C GLN A 33 3.45 1.37 6.00
N SER A 34 2.96 1.01 7.19
CA SER A 34 1.94 1.82 7.88
C SER A 34 2.55 3.13 8.37
N ASP A 35 1.95 4.25 7.97
CA ASP A 35 2.38 5.58 8.42
C ASP A 35 2.11 5.76 9.94
N ALA A 36 1.21 4.97 10.54
CA ALA A 36 0.83 5.04 11.95
C ALA A 36 1.52 4.00 12.84
N LEU A 37 1.64 2.75 12.38
CA LEU A 37 2.01 1.61 13.22
C LEU A 37 3.48 1.16 13.04
N ARG A 38 4.24 1.79 12.13
CA ARG A 38 5.61 1.37 11.73
C ARG A 38 5.72 -0.12 11.37
N THR A 39 4.61 -0.75 11.01
CA THR A 39 4.56 -2.13 10.52
C THR A 39 4.77 -2.16 9.02
N PHE A 40 5.40 -3.23 8.53
CA PHE A 40 5.69 -3.44 7.12
C PHE A 40 5.03 -4.73 6.63
N PHE A 41 4.55 -4.70 5.40
CA PHE A 41 3.95 -5.82 4.71
C PHE A 41 4.57 -5.92 3.33
N ARG A 42 4.72 -7.13 2.81
CA ARG A 42 5.39 -7.39 1.54
C ARG A 42 4.48 -8.24 0.67
N PHE A 43 4.36 -7.86 -0.60
CA PHE A 43 3.47 -8.49 -1.56
C PHE A 43 4.21 -8.68 -2.89
N HIS A 44 4.22 -9.90 -3.41
CA HIS A 44 4.65 -10.12 -4.80
C HIS A 44 3.59 -9.58 -5.74
N LEU A 45 3.99 -8.71 -6.66
CA LEU A 45 3.11 -8.35 -7.75
C LEU A 45 3.07 -9.51 -8.75
N PRO A 46 1.88 -9.90 -9.24
CA PRO A 46 1.76 -10.90 -10.30
C PRO A 46 2.38 -10.39 -11.60
N ASP A 47 2.32 -11.21 -12.66
CA ASP A 47 2.76 -10.78 -13.98
C ASP A 47 1.88 -9.62 -14.49
N ASN A 48 2.49 -8.74 -15.29
CA ASN A 48 1.80 -7.59 -15.87
C ASN A 48 0.75 -8.06 -16.89
N GLU A 49 -0.51 -7.66 -16.68
CA GLU A 49 -1.66 -7.98 -17.52
C GLU A 49 -2.03 -6.84 -18.51
N SER A 50 -1.25 -5.76 -18.54
CA SER A 50 -1.54 -4.58 -19.38
C SER A 50 -1.47 -4.91 -20.87
N GLN A 51 -2.49 -4.49 -21.61
CA GLN A 51 -2.48 -4.51 -23.08
C GLN A 51 -1.60 -3.39 -23.68
N TYR A 52 -1.18 -2.43 -22.86
CA TYR A 52 -0.40 -1.25 -23.26
C TYR A 52 0.93 -1.24 -22.51
N LEU A 53 1.76 -2.25 -22.77
CA LEU A 53 3.04 -2.49 -22.09
C LEU A 53 4.02 -1.30 -22.16
N SER A 54 3.85 -0.38 -23.12
CA SER A 54 4.68 0.82 -23.28
C SER A 54 4.18 2.06 -22.53
N ARG A 55 3.14 1.94 -21.70
CA ARG A 55 2.52 3.07 -21.01
C ARG A 55 2.33 2.85 -19.52
N PHE A 56 1.90 1.64 -19.15
CA PHE A 56 1.64 1.28 -17.76
C PHE A 56 1.61 -0.23 -17.59
N ASP A 57 1.91 -0.65 -16.37
CA ASP A 57 1.75 -1.99 -15.87
C ASP A 57 0.44 -2.12 -15.10
N SER A 58 -0.20 -3.28 -15.22
CA SER A 58 -1.47 -3.60 -14.61
C SER A 58 -1.34 -4.92 -13.86
N PHE A 59 -1.62 -4.90 -12.56
CA PHE A 59 -1.47 -6.06 -11.68
C PHE A 59 -2.78 -6.32 -10.93
N THR A 60 -3.38 -7.49 -11.15
CA THR A 60 -4.61 -7.89 -10.47
C THR A 60 -4.31 -8.78 -9.26
N MET A 61 -4.62 -8.30 -8.05
CA MET A 61 -4.36 -9.04 -6.80
C MET A 61 -5.65 -9.34 -6.06
N LEU A 62 -5.72 -10.51 -5.40
CA LEU A 62 -6.88 -10.83 -4.57
C LEU A 62 -6.87 -10.00 -3.28
N THR A 63 -8.04 -9.48 -2.90
CA THR A 63 -8.18 -8.68 -1.67
C THR A 63 -7.77 -9.45 -0.42
N SER A 64 -7.92 -10.77 -0.42
CA SER A 64 -7.49 -11.65 0.68
C SER A 64 -6.01 -11.51 1.03
N GLN A 65 -5.17 -11.16 0.05
CA GLN A 65 -3.75 -10.92 0.29
C GLN A 65 -3.53 -9.70 1.20
N PHE A 66 -4.43 -8.73 1.18
CA PHE A 66 -4.37 -7.50 1.97
C PHE A 66 -5.13 -7.57 3.30
N GLU A 67 -5.59 -8.74 3.73
CA GLU A 67 -6.41 -8.90 4.93
C GLU A 67 -5.76 -8.30 6.18
N LYS A 68 -4.45 -8.50 6.34
CA LYS A 68 -3.67 -7.99 7.49
C LYS A 68 -3.51 -6.47 7.52
N LEU A 69 -3.81 -5.76 6.44
CA LEU A 69 -3.73 -4.30 6.40
C LEU A 69 -4.94 -3.68 7.09
N VAL A 70 -4.72 -2.91 8.15
CA VAL A 70 -5.80 -2.14 8.80
C VAL A 70 -6.19 -0.95 7.90
N PRO A 71 -7.46 -0.47 7.89
CA PRO A 71 -7.81 0.74 7.16
C PRO A 71 -6.96 1.94 7.58
N GLY A 72 -6.50 2.74 6.61
CA GLY A 72 -5.64 3.90 6.86
C GLY A 72 -4.65 4.22 5.75
N PHE A 73 -3.75 5.15 6.04
CA PHE A 73 -2.70 5.60 5.12
C PHE A 73 -1.40 4.81 5.29
N TYR A 74 -0.81 4.49 4.15
CA TYR A 74 0.41 3.73 4.02
C TYR A 74 1.33 4.39 2.99
N SER A 75 2.61 4.10 3.11
CA SER A 75 3.61 4.35 2.07
C SER A 75 3.98 3.04 1.40
N TYR A 76 4.06 3.01 0.07
CA TYR A 76 4.54 1.83 -0.66
C TYR A 76 5.87 2.10 -1.34
N SER A 77 6.64 1.05 -1.57
CA SER A 77 7.84 1.05 -2.40
C SER A 77 7.91 -0.24 -3.21
N ILE A 78 8.28 -0.13 -4.48
CA ILE A 78 8.41 -1.25 -5.41
C ILE A 78 9.90 -1.54 -5.63
N TYR A 79 10.24 -2.81 -5.60
CA TYR A 79 11.59 -3.32 -5.86
C TYR A 79 11.54 -4.37 -6.97
N GLU A 80 12.62 -4.46 -7.75
CA GLU A 80 12.77 -5.44 -8.82
C GLU A 80 13.75 -6.56 -8.43
N PHE A 81 13.49 -7.75 -8.94
CA PHE A 81 14.32 -8.93 -8.76
C PHE A 81 14.34 -9.78 -10.03
N SER A 82 15.46 -10.46 -10.28
CA SER A 82 15.62 -11.36 -11.43
C SER A 82 15.06 -12.77 -11.18
N HIS A 83 14.68 -13.06 -9.94
CA HIS A 83 14.11 -14.34 -9.54
C HIS A 83 13.06 -14.13 -8.44
N ASP A 84 12.25 -15.14 -8.18
CA ASP A 84 11.33 -15.12 -7.04
C ASP A 84 12.13 -15.03 -5.74
N VAL A 85 11.79 -14.04 -4.91
CA VAL A 85 12.43 -13.79 -3.62
C VAL A 85 11.55 -14.36 -2.52
N GLN A 86 12.13 -15.09 -1.58
CA GLN A 86 11.40 -15.47 -0.38
C GLN A 86 11.22 -14.25 0.51
N ILE A 87 9.98 -13.97 0.92
CA ILE A 87 9.67 -12.85 1.82
C ILE A 87 10.22 -13.17 3.22
N THR A 88 11.48 -12.82 3.47
CA THR A 88 12.09 -12.83 4.81
C THR A 88 12.47 -11.42 5.22
N ASP A 89 12.69 -11.20 6.51
CA ASP A 89 12.98 -9.86 7.04
C ASP A 89 14.39 -9.35 6.71
N ASP A 90 15.32 -10.25 6.35
CA ASP A 90 16.74 -9.95 6.12
C ASP A 90 17.12 -9.81 4.62
N VAL A 91 16.14 -9.67 3.72
CA VAL A 91 16.44 -9.47 2.29
C VAL A 91 16.96 -8.05 2.08
N ASP A 92 18.16 -7.93 1.49
CA ASP A 92 18.62 -6.67 0.91
C ASP A 92 17.80 -6.37 -0.35
N LEU A 93 16.90 -5.39 -0.23
CA LEU A 93 15.98 -5.00 -1.29
C LEU A 93 16.64 -4.05 -2.30
N GLY A 94 17.85 -3.55 -2.01
CA GLY A 94 18.50 -2.55 -2.83
C GLY A 94 17.70 -1.24 -2.93
N LYS A 95 17.78 -0.59 -4.09
CA LYS A 95 17.09 0.69 -4.35
C LYS A 95 15.67 0.43 -4.87
N SER A 96 14.69 1.16 -4.35
CA SER A 96 13.33 1.11 -4.90
C SER A 96 13.27 1.73 -6.30
N LEU A 97 12.48 1.10 -7.17
CA LEU A 97 12.14 1.62 -8.50
C LEU A 97 11.16 2.79 -8.40
N GLU A 98 10.13 2.59 -7.58
CA GLU A 98 9.05 3.56 -7.39
C GLU A 98 8.63 3.55 -5.93
N SER A 99 8.22 4.72 -5.42
CA SER A 99 7.62 4.84 -4.09
C SER A 99 6.45 5.82 -4.15
N GLY A 100 5.45 5.60 -3.30
CA GLY A 100 4.27 6.45 -3.28
C GLY A 100 3.38 6.24 -2.06
N LYS A 101 2.16 6.77 -2.13
CA LYS A 101 1.14 6.63 -1.08
C LYS A 101 0.08 5.61 -1.44
N LEU A 102 -0.38 4.87 -0.43
CA LEU A 102 -1.42 3.86 -0.52
C LEU A 102 -2.48 4.16 0.55
N LEU A 103 -3.76 4.06 0.17
CA LEU A 103 -4.89 4.16 1.08
C LEU A 103 -5.59 2.80 1.14
N VAL A 104 -5.73 2.25 2.35
CA VAL A 104 -6.56 1.07 2.60
C VAL A 104 -7.90 1.55 3.09
N LYS A 105 -8.93 1.31 2.29
CA LYS A 105 -10.32 1.54 2.64
C LYS A 105 -10.91 0.20 3.10
N GLY A 106 -11.38 0.15 4.34
CA GLY A 106 -12.15 -0.98 4.85
C GLY A 106 -13.55 -0.56 5.27
N GLU A 107 -14.30 -1.51 5.82
CA GLU A 107 -15.52 -1.17 6.55
C GLU A 107 -15.11 -0.37 7.79
N ILE A 108 -15.56 0.89 7.81
CA ILE A 108 -15.38 1.76 8.96
C ILE A 108 -16.48 1.34 9.93
N GLU A 109 -16.15 0.57 10.97
CA GLU A 109 -17.00 0.54 12.16
C GLU A 109 -17.22 2.00 12.56
N GLN A 110 -18.48 2.43 12.70
CA GLN A 110 -18.83 3.82 13.00
C GLN A 110 -17.97 4.33 14.16
N VAL A 111 -17.02 5.21 13.85
CA VAL A 111 -16.21 5.87 14.86
C VAL A 111 -17.05 7.02 15.40
N GLU A 112 -17.69 6.80 16.55
CA GLU A 112 -18.29 7.89 17.31
C GLU A 112 -17.18 8.79 17.85
N ILE A 113 -17.02 9.97 17.26
CA ILE A 113 -16.13 10.99 17.79
C ILE A 113 -16.88 11.72 18.91
N ILE A 114 -16.63 11.31 20.16
CA ILE A 114 -17.07 12.09 21.31
C ILE A 114 -16.06 13.23 21.50
N SER A 115 -16.35 14.39 20.91
CA SER A 115 -15.64 15.62 21.25
C SER A 115 -16.00 16.02 22.69
N PRO A 116 -15.02 16.34 23.56
CA PRO A 116 -15.31 16.80 24.92
C PRO A 116 -16.13 18.09 24.86
N ILE A 117 -17.24 18.13 25.61
CA ILE A 117 -18.04 19.33 25.83
C ILE A 117 -17.15 20.34 26.57
N ARG A 118 -16.73 21.41 25.90
CA ARG A 118 -16.11 22.56 26.57
C ARG A 118 -17.18 23.30 27.36
N ASN A 119 -17.36 22.96 28.63
CA ASN A 119 -18.05 23.84 29.57
C ASN A 119 -17.02 24.87 30.09
N ASP A 120 -16.74 25.89 29.29
CA ASP A 120 -15.98 27.06 29.74
C ASP A 120 -16.87 27.92 30.66
N SER A 121 -17.06 27.46 31.89
CA SER A 121 -17.58 28.29 32.98
C SER A 121 -16.47 29.25 33.42
N TYR A 122 -16.37 30.41 32.79
CA TYR A 122 -15.49 31.48 33.26
C TYR A 122 -15.95 31.93 34.66
N LEU A 123 -15.21 31.54 35.70
CA LEU A 123 -15.31 32.15 37.03
C LEU A 123 -14.65 33.53 36.95
N ILE A 124 -15.46 34.57 36.75
CA ILE A 124 -15.05 35.96 36.97
C ILE A 124 -15.03 36.15 38.49
N TYR A 125 -13.84 36.25 39.08
CA TYR A 125 -13.68 36.72 40.45
C TYR A 125 -13.79 38.25 40.46
N HIS A 126 -14.79 38.77 41.18
CA HIS A 126 -14.94 40.18 41.53
C HIS A 126 -14.03 40.56 42.70
#